data_AF-A0A962XMP9-F1
#
_entry.id   AF-A0A962XMP9-F1
#
_cell.length_a   1.000
_cell.length_b   1.000
_cell.length_c   1.000
_cell.angle_alpha   90.00
_cell.angle_beta   90.00
_cell.angle_gamma   90.00
#
_symmetry.space_group_name_H-M   'P 1'
#
loop_
_entity.id
_entity.type
_entity.pdbx_description
1 polymer ?
#
loop_
_entity_poly.entity_id
_entity_poly.type
_entity_poly.pdbx_seq_one_letter_code
_entity_poly.pdbx_strand_id
1 'polypeptide(L)'
;MADLNPLIRVRKHAIEQKQKFLAELFRQADELANGKESLLTQMADEKRRAFDMGPEMLAFFGHYAEAVKTRVDEIDESLARLEIRIEAAQDDIREAYADLKQIEIIQERRDEEAADLILKKENDMLDEIGIDGFRRRAEEDE
;
A
#
# COMPACT_ATOMS: atom_id res chain seq x y z
N MET A 1 -25.73 -9.83 -15.65
CA MET A 1 -24.40 -9.17 -15.80
C MET A 1 -23.40 -9.94 -14.96
N ALA A 2 -22.11 -10.01 -15.32
CA ALA A 2 -21.13 -10.76 -14.52
C ALA A 2 -20.77 -9.98 -13.24
N ASP A 3 -20.81 -10.65 -12.09
CA ASP A 3 -20.42 -10.11 -10.78
C ASP A 3 -18.90 -9.83 -10.73
N LEU A 4 -18.51 -8.61 -10.35
CA LEU A 4 -17.11 -8.18 -10.26
C LEU A 4 -16.51 -8.40 -8.86
N ASN A 5 -17.28 -8.86 -7.87
CA ASN A 5 -16.77 -9.12 -6.51
C ASN A 5 -15.56 -10.08 -6.46
N PRO A 6 -15.49 -11.17 -7.26
CA PRO A 6 -14.30 -12.00 -7.34
C PRO A 6 -13.07 -11.23 -7.83
N LEU A 7 -13.24 -10.35 -8.83
CA LEU A 7 -12.16 -9.51 -9.37
C LEU A 7 -11.69 -8.48 -8.33
N ILE A 8 -12.63 -7.82 -7.64
CA ILE A 8 -12.34 -6.89 -6.54
C ILE A 8 -11.47 -7.56 -5.48
N ARG A 9 -11.80 -8.80 -5.09
CA ARG A 9 -11.03 -9.57 -4.11
C ARG A 9 -9.60 -9.85 -4.57
N VAL A 10 -9.42 -10.28 -5.82
CA VAL A 10 -8.09 -10.52 -6.41
C VAL A 10 -7.26 -9.24 -6.42
N ARG A 11 -7.87 -8.10 -6.80
CA ARG A 11 -7.20 -6.79 -6.83
C ARG A 11 -6.80 -6.31 -5.44
N LYS A 12 -7.67 -6.48 -4.43
CA LYS A 12 -7.33 -6.19 -3.02
C LYS A 12 -6.12 -6.99 -2.54
N HIS A 13 -6.12 -8.30 -2.80
CA HIS A 13 -4.96 -9.13 -2.47
C HIS A 13 -3.69 -8.67 -3.20
N ALA A 14 -3.77 -8.29 -4.48
CA ALA A 14 -2.61 -7.77 -5.21
C ALA A 14 -2.05 -6.47 -4.58
N ILE A 15 -2.91 -5.57 -4.11
CA ILE A 15 -2.51 -4.36 -3.38
C ILE A 15 -1.81 -4.72 -2.07
N GLU A 16 -2.34 -5.67 -1.30
CA GLU A 16 -1.70 -6.14 -0.06
C GLU A 16 -0.29 -6.68 -0.32
N GLN A 17 -0.08 -7.41 -1.42
CA GLN A 17 1.25 -7.89 -1.80
C GLN A 17 2.20 -6.73 -2.15
N LYS A 18 1.72 -5.70 -2.87
CA LYS A 18 2.51 -4.49 -3.15
C LYS A 18 2.86 -3.74 -1.86
N GLN A 19 1.94 -3.64 -0.91
CA GLN A 19 2.20 -3.03 0.40
C GLN A 19 3.24 -3.80 1.21
N LYS A 20 3.19 -5.14 1.22
CA LYS A 20 4.21 -5.98 1.86
C LYS A 20 5.58 -5.76 1.23
N PHE A 21 5.64 -5.67 -0.10
CA PHE A 21 6.88 -5.36 -0.81
C PHE A 21 7.42 -3.97 -0.45
N LEU A 22 6.57 -2.94 -0.39
CA LEU A 22 6.97 -1.60 0.05
C LEU A 22 7.50 -1.60 1.49
N ALA A 23 6.85 -2.33 2.40
CA ALA A 23 7.30 -2.47 3.79
C ALA A 23 8.67 -3.16 3.89
N GLU A 24 8.95 -4.12 3.01
CA GLU A 24 10.25 -4.76 2.91
C GLU A 24 11.35 -3.79 2.45
N LEU A 25 11.05 -2.92 1.48
CA LEU A 25 11.99 -1.88 1.04
C LEU A 25 12.31 -0.90 2.17
N PHE A 26 11.31 -0.46 2.94
CA PHE A 26 11.53 0.39 4.10
C PHE A 26 12.40 -0.29 5.16
N ARG A 27 12.16 -1.57 5.44
CA ARG A 27 13.01 -2.33 6.38
C ARG A 27 14.46 -2.36 5.93
N GLN A 28 14.72 -2.61 4.65
CA GLN A 28 16.08 -2.60 4.10
C GLN A 28 16.74 -1.22 4.22
N ALA A 29 15.99 -0.15 4.00
CA ALA A 29 16.49 1.22 4.17
C ALA A 29 16.83 1.50 5.64
N ASP A 30 15.95 1.12 6.57
CA ASP A 30 16.17 1.28 8.01
C ASP A 30 17.41 0.49 8.49
N GLU A 31 17.58 -0.75 8.03
CA GLU A 31 18.74 -1.57 8.36
C GLU A 31 20.06 -0.91 7.90
N LEU A 32 20.08 -0.36 6.69
CA LEU A 32 21.23 0.36 6.16
C LEU A 32 21.50 1.66 6.92
N ALA A 33 20.47 2.44 7.22
CA ALA A 33 20.59 3.69 7.97
C ALA A 33 21.14 3.45 9.38
N ASN A 34 20.60 2.44 10.08
CA ASN A 34 21.08 2.03 11.40
C ASN A 34 22.53 1.52 11.34
N GLY A 35 22.87 0.75 10.30
CA GLY A 35 24.24 0.29 10.06
C GLY A 35 25.23 1.44 9.86
N LYS A 36 24.84 2.46 9.08
CA LYS A 36 25.62 3.69 8.87
C LYS A 36 25.83 4.44 10.19
N GLU A 37 24.78 4.65 10.97
CA GLU A 37 24.87 5.35 12.26
C GLU A 37 25.82 4.61 13.23
N SER A 38 25.72 3.28 13.28
CA SER A 38 26.61 2.44 14.09
C SER A 38 28.08 2.59 13.66
N LEU A 39 28.36 2.56 12.35
CA LEU A 39 29.72 2.74 11.82
C LEU A 39 30.30 4.12 12.18
N LEU A 40 29.50 5.18 12.05
CA LEU A 40 29.92 6.54 12.38
C LEU A 40 30.20 6.69 13.88
N THR A 41 29.38 6.06 14.72
CA THR A 41 29.56 6.04 16.18
C THR A 41 30.85 5.31 16.56
N GLN A 42 31.06 4.11 16.01
CA GLN A 42 32.29 3.33 16.22
C GLN A 42 33.54 4.10 15.76
N MET A 43 33.45 4.81 14.64
CA MET A 43 34.56 5.64 14.14
C MET A 43 34.91 6.78 15.09
N ALA A 44 33.91 7.44 15.68
CA ALA A 44 34.14 8.49 16.68
C ALA A 44 34.83 7.94 17.94
N ASP A 45 34.39 6.78 18.42
CA ASP A 45 34.99 6.11 19.58
C ASP A 45 36.43 5.66 19.29
N GLU A 46 36.67 5.07 18.10
CA GLU A 46 38.00 4.65 17.68
C GLU A 46 38.97 5.83 17.58
N LYS A 47 38.51 6.96 17.04
CA LYS A 47 39.29 8.20 16.97
C LYS A 47 39.72 8.67 18.35
N ARG A 48 38.81 8.64 19.32
CA ARG A 48 39.10 9.02 20.71
C ARG A 48 40.14 8.10 21.33
N ARG A 49 39.97 6.78 21.18
CA ARG A 49 40.94 5.79 21.70
C ARG A 49 42.32 5.94 21.07
N ALA A 50 42.38 6.14 19.75
CA ALA A 50 43.65 6.35 19.05
C ALA A 50 44.37 7.61 19.54
N PHE A 51 43.63 8.69 19.82
CA PHE A 51 44.19 9.90 20.42
C PHE A 51 44.76 9.64 21.82
N ASP A 52 44.03 8.93 22.68
CA ASP A 52 44.46 8.61 24.06
C ASP A 52 45.68 7.68 24.10
N MET A 53 45.86 6.81 23.10
CA MET A 53 47.00 5.88 22.98
C MET A 53 48.28 6.51 22.43
N GLY A 54 48.20 7.71 21.85
CA GLY A 54 49.35 8.49 21.40
C GLY A 54 49.56 8.57 19.87
N PRO A 55 50.59 9.32 19.42
CA PRO A 55 50.74 9.73 18.03
C PRO A 55 50.89 8.57 17.03
N GLU A 56 51.50 7.47 17.45
CA GLU A 56 51.73 6.28 16.62
C GLU A 56 50.40 5.60 16.26
N MET A 57 49.49 5.44 17.23
CA MET A 57 48.15 4.89 16.97
C MET A 57 47.27 5.82 16.15
N LEU A 58 47.44 7.14 16.32
CA LEU A 58 46.73 8.13 15.51
C LEU A 58 47.10 8.04 14.01
N ALA A 59 48.33 7.65 13.69
CA ALA A 59 48.75 7.43 12.30
C ALA A 59 48.03 6.23 11.67
N PHE A 60 47.85 5.12 12.42
CA PHE A 60 47.10 3.94 11.93
C PHE A 60 45.60 4.20 11.78
N PHE A 61 45.02 5.08 12.60
CA PHE A 61 43.61 5.45 12.52
C PHE A 61 43.20 6.02 11.15
N GLY A 62 44.12 6.69 10.44
CA GLY A 62 43.84 7.26 9.11
C GLY A 62 43.32 6.23 8.11
N HIS A 63 43.95 5.06 8.04
CA HIS A 63 43.53 3.97 7.15
C HIS A 63 42.17 3.39 7.52
N TYR A 64 41.90 3.24 8.82
CA TYR A 64 40.59 2.81 9.31
C TYR A 64 39.49 3.81 8.95
N ALA A 65 39.74 5.11 9.17
CA ALA A 65 38.78 6.16 8.84
C ALA A 65 38.46 6.22 7.34
N GLU A 66 39.44 6.01 6.47
CA GLU A 66 39.24 5.94 5.01
C GLU A 66 38.38 4.73 4.62
N ALA A 67 38.61 3.56 5.23
CA ALA A 67 37.79 2.37 5.01
C ALA A 67 36.34 2.57 5.48
N VAL A 68 36.13 3.17 6.66
CA VAL A 68 34.79 3.49 7.16
C VAL A 68 34.08 4.49 6.25
N LYS A 69 34.78 5.54 5.79
CA LYS A 69 34.22 6.53 4.86
C LYS A 69 33.76 5.86 3.57
N THR A 70 34.60 5.03 2.96
CA THR A 70 34.25 4.28 1.75
C THR A 70 33.00 3.44 1.96
N ARG A 71 32.89 2.78 3.13
CA ARG A 71 31.72 1.98 3.47
C ARG A 71 30.45 2.83 3.66
N VAL A 72 30.58 4.03 4.23
CA VAL A 72 29.46 4.97 4.37
C VAL A 72 28.98 5.44 3.00
N ASP A 73 29.91 5.79 2.11
CA ASP A 73 29.59 6.20 0.74
C ASP A 73 28.84 5.08 -0.01
N GLU A 74 29.26 3.82 0.13
CA GLU A 74 28.57 2.64 -0.44
C GLU A 74 27.14 2.46 0.11
N ILE A 75 26.94 2.72 1.42
CA ILE A 75 25.62 2.65 2.06
C ILE A 75 24.74 3.78 1.53
N ASP A 76 25.26 5.00 1.39
CA ASP A 76 24.51 6.15 0.88
C ASP A 76 24.05 5.94 -0.57
N GLU A 77 24.90 5.39 -1.42
CA GLU A 77 24.48 4.99 -2.77
C GLU A 77 23.37 3.93 -2.74
N SER A 78 23.45 2.98 -1.81
CA SER A 78 22.46 1.91 -1.67
C SER A 78 21.12 2.43 -1.16
N LEU A 79 21.14 3.39 -0.23
CA LEU A 79 19.96 4.11 0.25
C LEU A 79 19.31 4.91 -0.88
N ALA A 80 20.09 5.67 -1.67
CA ALA A 80 19.56 6.41 -2.81
C ALA A 80 18.88 5.48 -3.85
N ARG A 81 19.46 4.29 -4.09
CA ARG A 81 18.83 3.26 -4.94
C ARG A 81 17.54 2.71 -4.34
N LEU A 82 17.46 2.55 -3.03
CA LEU A 82 16.24 2.11 -2.35
C LEU A 82 15.15 3.18 -2.36
N GLU A 83 15.50 4.45 -2.19
CA GLU A 83 14.56 5.58 -2.25
C GLU A 83 13.82 5.62 -3.59
N ILE A 84 14.55 5.52 -4.71
CA ILE A 84 13.93 5.44 -6.06
C ILE A 84 12.97 4.26 -6.17
N ARG A 85 13.34 3.10 -5.60
CA ARG A 85 12.48 1.89 -5.62
C ARG A 85 11.25 2.05 -4.73
N ILE A 86 11.38 2.75 -3.60
CA ILE A 86 10.29 3.07 -2.68
C ILE A 86 9.29 4.00 -3.38
N GLU A 87 9.77 5.06 -4.02
CA GLU A 87 8.92 5.99 -4.78
C GLU A 87 8.16 5.25 -5.89
N ALA A 88 8.86 4.43 -6.68
CA ALA A 88 8.22 3.63 -7.72
C ALA A 88 7.16 2.66 -7.14
N ALA A 89 7.47 1.99 -6.02
CA ALA A 89 6.51 1.11 -5.36
C ALA A 89 5.29 1.87 -4.80
N GLN A 90 5.46 3.11 -4.34
CA GLN A 90 4.36 3.97 -3.90
C GLN A 90 3.46 4.42 -5.06
N ASP A 91 4.04 4.78 -6.20
CA ASP A 91 3.30 5.09 -7.43
C ASP A 91 2.49 3.88 -7.90
N ASP A 92 3.12 2.70 -7.93
CA ASP A 92 2.51 1.41 -8.26
C ASP A 92 1.29 1.07 -7.39
N ILE A 93 1.38 1.37 -6.09
CA ILE A 93 0.27 1.16 -5.14
C ILE A 93 -0.85 2.16 -5.42
N ARG A 94 -0.51 3.44 -5.67
CA ARG A 94 -1.49 4.47 -6.01
C ARG A 94 -2.28 4.12 -7.27
N GLU A 95 -1.61 3.67 -8.32
CA GLU A 95 -2.25 3.20 -9.55
C GLU A 95 -3.17 2.00 -9.29
N ALA A 96 -2.69 0.99 -8.55
CA ALA A 96 -3.49 -0.18 -8.22
C ALA A 96 -4.77 0.15 -7.43
N TYR A 97 -4.72 1.15 -6.54
CA TYR A 97 -5.90 1.65 -5.84
C TYR A 97 -6.87 2.39 -6.76
N ALA A 98 -6.36 3.20 -7.70
CA ALA A 98 -7.20 3.89 -8.68
C ALA A 98 -7.99 2.88 -9.55
N ASP A 99 -7.30 1.86 -10.05
CA ASP A 99 -7.89 0.75 -10.81
C ASP A 99 -8.97 0.01 -9.99
N LEU A 100 -8.65 -0.34 -8.74
CA LEU A 100 -9.60 -1.01 -7.85
C LEU A 100 -10.85 -0.13 -7.65
N LYS A 101 -10.66 1.17 -7.42
CA LYS A 101 -11.79 2.08 -7.17
C LYS A 101 -12.70 2.20 -8.38
N GLN A 102 -12.14 2.20 -9.59
CA GLN A 102 -12.95 2.18 -10.81
C GLN A 102 -13.83 0.93 -10.89
N ILE A 103 -13.27 -0.25 -10.57
CA ILE A 103 -14.01 -1.52 -10.57
C ILE A 103 -15.10 -1.51 -9.50
N GLU A 104 -14.80 -1.01 -8.30
CA GLU A 104 -15.77 -0.89 -7.20
C GLU A 104 -16.95 0.02 -7.59
N ILE A 105 -16.70 1.18 -8.21
CA ILE A 105 -17.77 2.09 -8.66
C ILE A 105 -18.66 1.42 -9.73
N ILE A 106 -18.06 0.66 -10.65
CA ILE A 106 -18.84 -0.07 -11.67
C ILE A 106 -19.73 -1.12 -11.01
N GLN A 107 -19.22 -1.86 -10.02
CA GLN A 107 -20.00 -2.86 -9.31
C GLN A 107 -21.14 -2.22 -8.50
N GLU A 108 -20.86 -1.12 -7.80
CA GLU A 108 -21.86 -0.36 -7.03
C GLU A 108 -23.05 0.07 -7.92
N ARG A 109 -22.76 0.66 -9.09
CA ARG A 109 -23.82 1.04 -10.05
C ARG A 109 -24.64 -0.15 -10.54
N ARG A 110 -24.02 -1.31 -10.73
CA ARG A 110 -24.74 -2.53 -11.15
C ARG A 110 -25.67 -3.04 -10.05
N ASP A 111 -25.22 -2.94 -8.81
CA ASP A 111 -25.99 -3.36 -7.64
C ASP A 111 -27.19 -2.41 -7.44
N GLU A 112 -26.99 -1.10 -7.62
CA GLU A 112 -28.05 -0.09 -7.63
C GLU A 112 -29.08 -0.36 -8.75
N GLU A 113 -28.63 -0.54 -10.00
CA GLU A 113 -29.51 -0.85 -11.13
C GLU A 113 -30.31 -2.15 -10.88
N ALA A 114 -29.67 -3.18 -10.32
CA ALA A 114 -30.34 -4.43 -9.99
C ALA A 114 -31.39 -4.25 -8.89
N ALA A 115 -31.08 -3.48 -7.84
CA ALA A 115 -32.00 -3.16 -6.76
C ALA A 115 -33.22 -2.37 -7.25
N ASP A 116 -33.00 -1.35 -8.09
CA ASP A 116 -34.07 -0.56 -8.69
C ASP A 116 -35.00 -1.40 -9.57
N LEU A 117 -34.44 -2.35 -10.33
CA LEU A 117 -35.22 -3.28 -11.14
C LEU A 117 -36.07 -4.23 -10.29
N ILE A 118 -35.54 -4.70 -9.15
CA ILE A 118 -36.29 -5.54 -8.21
C ILE A 118 -37.42 -4.71 -7.57
N LEU A 119 -37.09 -3.53 -7.04
CA LEU A 119 -38.06 -2.64 -6.42
C LEU A 119 -39.18 -2.25 -7.39
N LYS A 120 -38.85 -1.97 -8.65
CA LYS A 120 -39.83 -1.67 -9.68
C LYS A 120 -40.77 -2.86 -9.92
N LYS A 121 -40.23 -4.07 -10.05
CA LYS A 121 -41.05 -5.29 -10.22
C LYS A 121 -41.95 -5.56 -9.01
N GLU A 122 -41.45 -5.33 -7.80
CA GLU A 122 -42.24 -5.48 -6.57
C GLU A 122 -43.38 -4.45 -6.51
N ASN A 123 -43.11 -3.19 -6.84
CA ASN A 123 -44.14 -2.15 -6.92
C ASN A 123 -45.19 -2.46 -7.98
N ASP A 124 -44.78 -2.82 -9.20
CA ASP A 124 -45.71 -3.18 -10.28
C ASP A 124 -46.63 -4.35 -9.87
N MET A 125 -46.07 -5.35 -9.18
CA MET A 125 -46.84 -6.49 -8.65
C MET A 125 -47.82 -6.09 -7.53
N LEU A 126 -47.40 -5.22 -6.60
CA LEU A 126 -48.25 -4.74 -5.52
C LEU A 126 -49.40 -3.88 -6.04
N ASP A 127 -49.13 -3.05 -7.05
CA ASP A 127 -50.14 -2.23 -7.73
C ASP A 127 -51.18 -3.12 -8.44
N GLU A 128 -50.75 -4.18 -9.12
CA GLU A 128 -51.65 -5.15 -9.77
C GLU A 128 -52.56 -5.83 -8.72
N ILE A 129 -51.99 -6.31 -7.60
CA ILE A 129 -52.76 -6.90 -6.49
C ILE A 129 -53.75 -5.88 -5.91
N GLY A 130 -53.35 -4.62 -5.76
CA GLY A 130 -54.19 -3.54 -5.27
C GLY A 130 -55.39 -3.26 -6.17
N ILE A 131 -55.17 -3.18 -7.48
CA ILE A 131 -56.22 -2.99 -8.49
C ILE A 131 -57.20 -4.16 -8.49
N ASP A 132 -56.70 -5.39 -8.49
CA ASP A 132 -57.55 -6.59 -8.47
C ASP A 132 -58.34 -6.72 -7.17
N GLY A 133 -57.77 -6.32 -6.04
CA GLY A 133 -58.46 -6.26 -4.76
C GLY A 133 -59.51 -5.15 -4.67
N PHE A 134 -59.32 -4.05 -5.40
CA PHE A 134 -60.34 -2.99 -5.52
C PHE A 134 -61.49 -3.45 -6.42
N ARG A 135 -61.20 -4.02 -7.59
CA ARG A 135 -62.22 -4.55 -8.52
C ARG A 135 -63.13 -5.57 -7.86
N ARG A 136 -62.56 -6.57 -7.15
CA ARG A 136 -63.33 -7.60 -6.45
C ARG A 136 -64.29 -7.02 -5.40
N ARG A 137 -63.88 -5.99 -4.66
CA ARG A 137 -64.76 -5.32 -3.68
C ARG A 137 -65.89 -4.56 -4.36
N ALA A 138 -65.60 -3.88 -5.47
CA ALA A 138 -66.64 -3.18 -6.23
C ALA A 138 -67.68 -4.14 -6.84
N GLU A 139 -67.28 -5.35 -7.23
CA GLU A 139 -68.18 -6.40 -7.71
C GLU A 139 -69.03 -7.04 -6.59
N GLU A 140 -68.56 -7.02 -5.33
CA GLU A 140 -69.31 -7.53 -4.17
C GLU A 140 -70.32 -6.51 -3.60
N ASP A 141 -70.13 -5.22 -3.87
CA ASP A 141 -71.00 -4.12 -3.40
C ASP A 141 -72.16 -3.79 -4.38
N GLU A 142 -72.26 -4.45 -5.54
CA GLU A 142 -73.39 -4.39 -6.51
C GLU A 142 -74.39 -5.55 -6.34
#